data_AF-A0A0B7JX86-F1
#
_entry.id   AF-A0A0B7JX86-F1
#
_cell.length_a   1.000
_cell.length_b   1.000
_cell.length_c   1.000
_cell.angle_alpha   90.00
_cell.angle_beta   90.00
_cell.angle_gamma   90.00
#
_symmetry.space_group_name_H-M   'P 1'
#
loop_
_entity.id
_entity.type
_entity.pdbx_description
1 polymer ?
#
loop_
_entity_poly.entity_id
_entity_poly.type
_entity_poly.pdbx_seq_one_letter_code
_entity_poly.pdbx_strand_id
1 'polypeptide(L)'
;MAEYTSLKVPELKKLLAEKGLSQTGNKADLVARLAENDQKKAEEEAKQPEPEKKTDPKEQAKKRAERAKRFGIEEDDDNKKLSDRAKRFGLDDKEIPAGLDSALPERPLKRGRGRENDGKANGRANKRQSLDRRGGRRRGGRQGGNEGSSNAGAKPRSNILSDPAEKAKAEKRAARFASS
;
A
#
# COMPACT_ATOMS: atom_id res chain seq x y z
N MET A 1 20.17 24.49 23.94
CA MET A 1 20.62 25.89 23.86
C MET A 1 21.71 26.22 24.89
N ALA A 2 21.55 25.85 26.18
CA ALA A 2 22.52 26.19 27.24
C ALA A 2 23.90 25.49 27.10
N GLU A 3 23.94 24.28 26.54
CA GLU A 3 25.15 23.45 26.38
C GLU A 3 26.29 24.13 25.60
N TYR A 4 25.97 24.96 24.60
CA TYR A 4 26.98 25.59 23.73
C TYR A 4 27.48 26.94 24.27
N THR A 5 26.72 27.60 25.14
CA THR A 5 27.10 28.91 25.68
C THR A 5 28.27 28.85 26.66
N SER A 6 28.42 27.72 27.37
CA SER A 6 29.49 27.43 28.33
C SER A 6 30.82 27.06 27.67
N LEU A 7 30.79 26.52 26.46
CA LEU A 7 31.99 26.10 25.71
C LEU A 7 32.83 27.30 25.24
N LYS A 8 34.13 27.09 25.08
CA LYS A 8 35.04 28.10 24.54
C LYS A 8 34.97 28.16 23.01
N VAL A 9 35.27 29.31 22.43
CA VAL A 9 35.32 29.51 20.96
C VAL A 9 36.10 28.42 20.20
N PRO A 10 37.30 27.96 20.64
CA PRO A 10 37.99 26.86 19.97
C PRO A 10 37.22 25.54 19.97
N GLU A 11 36.48 25.24 21.04
CA GLU A 11 35.66 24.01 21.14
C GLU A 11 34.45 24.11 20.21
N LEU A 12 33.80 25.27 20.16
CA LEU A 12 32.69 25.53 19.24
C LEU A 12 33.12 25.39 17.77
N LYS A 13 34.31 25.87 17.41
CA LYS A 13 34.85 25.72 16.05
C LYS A 13 35.15 24.26 15.70
N LYS A 14 35.66 23.46 16.64
CA LYS A 14 35.87 22.02 16.44
C LYS A 14 34.56 21.29 16.18
N LEU A 15 33.54 21.54 17.00
CA LEU A 15 32.20 20.94 16.83
C LEU A 15 31.56 21.34 15.50
N LEU A 16 31.74 22.60 15.08
CA LEU A 16 31.28 23.05 13.76
C LEU A 16 32.04 22.36 12.63
N ALA A 17 33.36 22.13 12.77
CA ALA A 17 34.15 21.38 11.79
C ALA A 17 33.66 19.94 11.63
N GLU A 18 33.45 19.25 12.75
CA GLU A 18 32.99 17.86 12.79
C GLU A 18 31.59 17.71 12.19
N LYS A 19 30.70 18.68 12.44
CA LYS A 19 29.36 18.71 11.87
C LYS A 19 29.32 19.30 10.44
N GLY A 20 30.45 19.72 9.87
CA GLY A 20 30.55 20.28 8.52
C GLY A 20 29.92 21.68 8.34
N LEU A 21 29.77 22.45 9.42
CA LEU A 21 29.20 23.81 9.41
C LEU A 21 30.29 24.88 9.35
N SER A 22 29.89 26.08 8.88
CA SER A 22 30.77 27.25 8.83
C SER A 22 31.28 27.68 10.22
N GLN A 23 32.59 27.92 10.33
CA GLN A 23 33.29 28.33 11.56
C GLN A 23 33.51 29.85 11.69
N THR A 24 32.89 30.67 10.84
CA THR A 24 33.13 32.13 10.80
C THR A 24 32.19 32.89 11.75
N GLY A 25 32.57 34.09 12.22
CA GLY A 25 31.69 34.95 13.04
C GLY A 25 31.96 34.90 14.55
N ASN A 26 31.07 35.53 15.30
CA ASN A 26 31.22 35.75 16.75
C ASN A 26 30.81 34.50 17.56
N LYS A 27 31.17 34.44 18.85
CA LYS A 27 30.84 33.31 19.73
C LYS A 27 29.33 32.98 19.70
N ALA A 28 28.47 33.99 19.70
CA ALA A 28 27.03 33.83 19.62
C ALA A 28 26.59 33.16 18.30
N ASP A 29 27.19 33.54 17.17
CA ASP A 29 26.85 32.98 15.86
C ASP A 29 27.23 31.49 15.75
N LEU A 30 28.36 31.11 16.35
CA LEU A 30 28.80 29.72 16.40
C LEU A 30 27.84 28.85 17.24
N VAL A 31 27.38 29.40 18.37
CA VAL A 31 26.37 28.76 19.24
C VAL A 31 25.03 28.62 18.52
N ALA A 32 24.56 29.68 17.87
CA ALA A 32 23.30 29.67 17.14
C ALA A 32 23.29 28.62 16.02
N ARG A 33 24.36 28.53 15.22
CA ARG A 33 24.47 27.51 14.16
C ARG A 33 24.46 26.08 14.69
N LEU A 34 25.16 25.82 15.79
CA LEU A 34 25.14 24.49 16.41
C LEU A 34 23.73 24.14 16.91
N ALA A 35 23.05 25.09 17.55
CA ALA A 35 21.70 24.89 18.04
C ALA A 35 20.67 24.71 16.92
N GLU A 36 20.74 25.50 15.85
CA GLU A 36 19.89 25.36 14.66
C GLU A 36 20.10 24.01 13.97
N ASN A 37 21.35 23.53 13.89
CA ASN A 37 21.63 22.24 13.28
C ASN A 37 21.07 21.08 14.10
N ASP A 38 21.13 21.16 15.44
CA ASP A 38 20.52 20.15 16.30
C ASP A 38 19.00 20.22 16.27
N GLN A 39 18.41 21.41 16.18
CA GLN A 39 16.96 21.58 15.98
C GLN A 39 16.53 21.00 14.63
N LYS A 40 17.23 21.30 13.55
CA LYS A 40 16.98 20.72 12.21
C LYS A 40 17.15 19.21 12.21
N LYS A 41 18.18 18.69 12.89
CA LYS A 41 18.40 17.25 13.01
C LYS A 41 17.29 16.58 13.84
N ALA A 42 16.83 17.20 14.92
CA ALA A 42 15.69 16.70 15.70
C ALA A 42 14.37 16.74 14.90
N GLU A 43 14.17 17.77 14.07
CA GLU A 43 13.04 17.84 13.14
C GLU A 43 13.12 16.82 12.01
N GLU A 44 14.32 16.55 11.48
CA GLU A 44 14.55 15.48 10.49
C GLU A 44 14.35 14.09 11.10
N GLU A 45 14.80 13.84 12.33
CA GLU A 45 14.53 12.58 13.06
C GLU A 45 13.03 12.40 13.37
N ALA A 46 12.27 13.48 13.54
CA ALA A 46 10.81 13.44 13.67
C ALA A 46 10.06 13.27 12.34
N LYS A 47 10.74 13.44 11.19
CA LYS A 47 10.17 13.31 9.84
C LYS A 47 10.67 12.09 9.06
N GLN A 48 11.60 11.32 9.61
CA GLN A 48 11.90 10.00 9.07
C GLN A 48 10.66 9.10 9.21
N PRO A 49 10.26 8.36 8.15
CA PRO A 49 9.19 7.39 8.28
C PRO A 49 9.59 6.41 9.39
N GLU A 50 8.65 6.08 10.28
CA GLU A 50 8.84 5.10 11.35
C GLU A 50 9.72 3.95 10.83
N PRO A 51 10.76 3.51 11.58
CA PRO A 51 11.40 2.24 11.24
C PRO A 51 10.27 1.23 11.14
N GLU A 52 10.13 0.57 9.99
CA GLU A 52 9.10 -0.42 9.72
C GLU A 52 8.90 -1.22 10.99
N LYS A 53 7.75 -1.03 11.65
CA LYS A 53 7.39 -1.84 12.80
C LYS A 53 7.41 -3.26 12.26
N LYS A 54 8.48 -3.99 12.57
CA LYS A 54 8.53 -5.44 12.43
C LYS A 54 7.41 -5.93 13.31
N THR A 55 6.22 -6.06 12.72
CA THR A 55 5.05 -6.55 13.42
C THR A 55 5.42 -7.92 13.92
N ASP A 56 5.30 -8.14 15.23
CA ASP A 56 5.74 -9.39 15.82
C ASP A 56 5.07 -10.57 15.10
N PRO A 57 5.83 -11.59 14.67
CA PRO A 57 5.30 -12.71 13.90
C PRO A 57 4.14 -13.41 14.62
N LYS A 58 4.14 -13.35 15.96
CA LYS A 58 3.08 -13.88 16.82
C LYS A 58 1.75 -13.13 16.68
N GLU A 59 1.75 -11.82 16.47
CA GLU A 59 0.52 -11.04 16.29
C GLU A 59 -0.07 -11.21 14.89
N GLN A 60 0.80 -11.31 13.88
CA GLN A 60 0.38 -11.61 12.51
C GLN A 60 -0.24 -13.00 12.40
N ALA A 61 0.35 -14.02 13.05
CA ALA A 61 -0.21 -15.37 13.11
C ALA A 61 -1.63 -15.40 13.73
N LYS A 62 -1.85 -14.65 14.82
CA LYS A 62 -3.18 -14.53 15.45
C LYS A 62 -4.21 -13.88 14.52
N LYS A 63 -3.87 -12.78 13.85
CA LYS A 63 -4.76 -12.09 12.90
C LYS A 63 -5.08 -12.98 11.69
N ARG A 64 -4.11 -13.78 11.23
CA ARG A 64 -4.31 -14.75 10.14
C ARG A 64 -5.20 -15.92 10.59
N ALA A 65 -4.96 -16.49 11.76
CA ALA A 65 -5.82 -17.54 12.34
C ALA A 65 -7.25 -17.05 12.58
N GLU A 66 -7.44 -15.82 13.07
CA GLU A 66 -8.77 -15.23 13.21
C GLU A 66 -9.45 -14.99 11.86
N ARG A 67 -8.70 -14.57 10.83
CA ARG A 67 -9.23 -14.43 9.47
C ARG A 67 -9.60 -15.80 8.89
N ALA A 68 -8.75 -16.81 9.04
CA ALA A 68 -9.01 -18.17 8.62
C ALA A 68 -10.29 -18.71 9.28
N LYS A 69 -10.46 -18.48 10.59
CA LYS A 69 -11.70 -18.77 11.33
C LYS A 69 -12.91 -17.98 10.81
N ARG A 70 -12.76 -16.69 10.47
CA ARG A 70 -13.84 -15.88 9.88
C ARG A 70 -14.27 -16.38 8.49
N PHE A 71 -13.35 -16.96 7.73
CA PHE A 71 -13.61 -17.45 6.37
C PHE A 71 -13.80 -18.98 6.29
N GLY A 72 -13.77 -19.70 7.42
CA GLY A 72 -13.95 -21.15 7.46
C GLY A 72 -12.86 -21.92 6.72
N ILE A 73 -11.65 -21.39 6.69
CA ILE A 73 -10.49 -22.02 6.06
C ILE A 73 -9.69 -22.70 7.17
N GLU A 74 -9.69 -24.02 7.19
CA GLU A 74 -8.79 -24.80 8.05
C GLU A 74 -7.38 -24.78 7.43
N GLU A 75 -6.35 -24.61 8.26
CA GLU A 75 -4.95 -24.43 7.82
C GLU A 75 -4.44 -25.60 6.95
N ASP A 76 -5.03 -26.79 7.08
CA ASP A 76 -4.70 -27.97 6.29
C ASP A 76 -5.20 -27.92 4.83
N ASP A 77 -6.29 -27.21 4.55
CA ASP A 77 -6.83 -27.11 3.18
C ASP A 77 -6.05 -26.10 2.32
N ASP A 78 -5.42 -25.11 2.94
CA ASP A 78 -4.58 -24.15 2.24
C ASP A 78 -3.28 -24.78 1.75
N ASN A 79 -2.68 -25.68 2.53
CA ASN A 79 -1.50 -26.45 2.11
C ASN A 79 -1.81 -27.36 0.92
N LYS A 80 -3.01 -27.97 0.87
CA LYS A 80 -3.47 -28.76 -0.29
C LYS A 80 -3.67 -27.87 -1.53
N LYS A 81 -4.30 -26.71 -1.39
CA LYS A 81 -4.50 -25.76 -2.51
C LYS A 81 -3.20 -25.17 -3.02
N LEU A 82 -2.23 -24.91 -2.14
CA LEU A 82 -0.89 -24.45 -2.51
C LEU A 82 -0.13 -25.52 -3.29
N SER A 83 -0.12 -26.77 -2.82
CA SER A 83 0.55 -27.86 -3.54
C SER A 83 -0.12 -28.17 -4.90
N ASP A 84 -1.45 -28.11 -4.98
CA ASP A 84 -2.17 -28.23 -6.25
C ASP A 84 -1.89 -27.07 -7.20
N ARG A 85 -1.74 -25.85 -6.69
CA ARG A 85 -1.32 -24.69 -7.49
C ARG A 85 0.13 -24.84 -7.94
N ALA A 86 1.04 -25.22 -7.05
CA ALA A 86 2.45 -25.44 -7.38
C ALA A 86 2.60 -26.47 -8.51
N LYS A 87 1.86 -27.58 -8.44
CA LYS A 87 1.79 -28.58 -9.52
C LYS A 87 1.23 -28.02 -10.82
N ARG A 88 0.19 -27.18 -10.78
CA ARG A 88 -0.38 -26.53 -11.98
C ARG A 88 0.59 -25.54 -12.64
N PHE A 89 1.46 -24.92 -11.86
CA PHE A 89 2.40 -23.90 -12.34
C PHE A 89 3.84 -24.41 -12.49
N GLY A 90 4.12 -25.67 -12.12
CA GLY A 90 5.47 -26.26 -12.20
C GLY A 90 6.50 -25.59 -11.28
N LEU A 91 6.06 -25.07 -10.13
CA LEU A 91 6.98 -24.50 -9.13
C LEU A 91 7.40 -25.60 -8.16
N ASP A 92 8.71 -25.78 -7.99
CA ASP A 92 9.26 -26.68 -6.98
C ASP A 92 9.00 -26.12 -5.59
N ASP A 93 8.72 -26.99 -4.61
CA ASP A 93 8.42 -26.59 -3.22
C ASP A 93 9.55 -25.76 -2.56
N LYS A 94 10.77 -25.81 -3.13
CA LYS A 94 11.94 -25.03 -2.71
C LYS A 94 11.95 -23.58 -3.23
N GLU A 95 11.17 -23.28 -4.27
CA GLU A 95 10.98 -21.92 -4.78
C GLU A 95 9.81 -21.19 -4.10
N ILE A 96 9.03 -21.91 -3.29
CA ILE A 96 7.97 -21.34 -2.46
C ILE A 96 8.67 -20.70 -1.24
N PRO A 97 8.62 -19.36 -1.08
CA PRO A 97 9.25 -18.71 0.05
C PRO A 97 8.69 -19.27 1.36
N ALA A 98 9.58 -19.66 2.28
CA ALA A 98 9.25 -20.29 3.55
C ALA A 98 8.40 -19.42 4.50
N GLY A 99 8.19 -18.15 4.16
CA GLY A 99 7.23 -17.28 4.81
C GLY A 99 6.87 -16.07 3.96
N LEU A 100 5.69 -15.49 4.23
CA LEU A 100 5.25 -14.22 3.62
C LEU A 100 6.19 -13.05 3.96
N ASP A 101 6.99 -13.19 5.01
CA ASP A 101 7.90 -12.16 5.53
C ASP A 101 9.37 -12.40 5.12
N SER A 102 9.68 -13.52 4.44
CA SER A 102 11.01 -13.68 3.82
C SER A 102 11.01 -12.91 2.50
N ALA A 103 11.93 -11.96 2.37
CA ALA A 103 12.09 -11.17 1.15
C ALA A 103 12.09 -12.10 -0.06
N LEU A 104 11.13 -11.87 -0.97
CA LEU A 104 11.07 -12.58 -2.24
C LEU A 104 12.45 -12.48 -2.91
N PRO A 105 12.90 -13.53 -3.63
CA PRO A 105 14.18 -13.49 -4.32
C PRO A 105 14.30 -12.19 -5.12
N GLU A 106 15.39 -11.44 -4.92
CA GLU A 106 15.69 -10.23 -5.68
C GLU A 106 16.04 -10.59 -7.12
N ARG A 107 15.01 -10.92 -7.89
CA ARG A 107 15.10 -11.19 -9.32
C ARG A 107 14.98 -9.85 -10.03
N PRO A 108 15.92 -9.50 -10.94
CA PRO A 108 15.81 -8.27 -11.70
C PRO A 108 14.51 -8.29 -12.50
N LEU A 109 13.70 -7.23 -12.37
CA LEU A 109 12.43 -7.08 -13.07
C LEU A 109 12.69 -7.20 -14.59
N LYS A 110 12.29 -8.34 -15.18
CA LYS A 110 12.56 -8.69 -16.58
C LYS A 110 12.00 -7.66 -17.58
N ARG A 111 11.07 -6.80 -17.15
CA ARG A 111 10.67 -5.58 -17.86
C ARG A 111 10.95 -4.41 -16.93
N GLY A 112 11.82 -3.52 -17.39
CA GLY A 112 12.31 -2.33 -16.68
C GLY A 112 11.22 -1.42 -16.16
N ARG A 113 10.62 -1.82 -15.03
CA ARG A 113 10.05 -0.91 -14.04
C ARG A 113 10.98 -0.93 -12.84
N GLY A 114 12.28 -0.71 -13.10
CA GLY A 114 13.27 -0.54 -12.06
C GLY A 114 12.87 0.62 -11.18
N ARG A 115 12.81 0.38 -9.88
CA ARG A 115 12.58 1.38 -8.85
C ARG A 115 13.90 2.13 -8.62
N GLU A 116 14.39 2.81 -9.65
CA GLU A 116 15.58 3.65 -9.57
C GLU A 116 15.11 5.10 -9.55
N ASN A 117 15.11 5.66 -8.34
CA ASN A 117 15.63 7.00 -8.02
C ASN A 117 16.71 7.39 -9.07
N ASP A 118 16.74 8.55 -9.71
CA ASP A 118 16.68 9.90 -9.17
C ASP A 118 16.39 10.90 -10.31
N GLY A 119 15.53 11.88 -10.05
CA GLY A 119 15.79 13.28 -10.45
C GLY A 119 15.99 13.67 -11.92
N LYS A 120 15.66 12.88 -12.94
CA LYS A 120 15.63 13.37 -14.33
C LYS A 120 14.36 13.03 -15.07
N ALA A 121 13.69 14.11 -15.48
CA ALA A 121 12.52 14.12 -16.33
C ALA A 121 12.66 13.17 -17.52
N ASN A 122 11.77 12.17 -17.62
CA ASN A 122 11.05 11.80 -18.85
C ASN A 122 10.15 10.55 -18.66
N GLY A 123 9.41 10.47 -17.56
CA GLY A 123 8.51 9.35 -17.24
C GLY A 123 7.12 9.37 -17.89
N ARG A 124 6.88 10.08 -19.01
CA ARG A 124 5.55 10.09 -19.69
C ARG A 124 5.58 10.20 -21.23
N ALA A 125 6.61 9.67 -21.89
CA ALA A 125 6.72 9.75 -23.35
C ALA A 125 6.18 8.55 -24.14
N ASN A 126 5.54 7.55 -23.50
CA ASN A 126 4.67 6.62 -24.23
C ASN A 126 3.23 7.15 -24.25
N LYS A 127 3.09 8.40 -24.72
CA LYS A 127 1.82 8.91 -25.21
C LYS A 127 1.51 8.11 -26.47
N ARG A 128 0.60 7.14 -26.31
CA ARG A 128 -0.12 6.41 -27.36
C ARG A 128 0.09 7.07 -28.73
N GLN A 129 0.97 6.50 -29.56
CA GLN A 129 0.95 6.78 -30.99
C GLN A 129 -0.35 6.18 -31.54
N SER A 130 -1.47 6.88 -31.32
CA SER A 130 -2.65 6.64 -32.15
C SER A 130 -2.33 7.23 -33.50
N LEU A 131 -1.97 6.38 -34.45
CA LEU A 131 -2.06 6.72 -35.86
C LEU A 131 -3.49 7.22 -36.08
N ASP A 132 -3.59 8.45 -36.56
CA ASP A 132 -4.84 9.12 -36.85
C ASP A 132 -5.81 8.18 -37.58
N ARG A 133 -6.85 7.73 -36.88
CA ARG A 133 -8.14 7.44 -37.51
C ARG A 133 -8.72 8.78 -37.97
N ARG A 134 -8.13 9.32 -39.04
CA ARG A 134 -8.70 10.39 -39.85
C ARG A 134 -10.08 9.94 -40.33
N GLY A 135 -11.13 10.59 -39.86
CA GLY A 135 -12.47 10.39 -40.41
C GLY A 135 -13.58 10.69 -39.42
N GLY A 136 -13.73 11.97 -39.06
CA GLY A 136 -14.95 12.43 -38.40
C GLY A 136 -16.18 12.10 -39.23
N ARG A 137 -17.22 11.58 -38.57
CA ARG A 137 -18.66 11.85 -38.79
C ARG A 137 -19.51 10.88 -37.97
N ARG A 138 -19.80 11.20 -36.70
CA ARG A 138 -21.07 10.88 -36.03
C ARG A 138 -21.27 11.79 -34.80
N ARG A 139 -21.45 13.09 -35.07
CA ARG A 139 -22.34 13.93 -34.25
C ARG A 139 -23.75 13.57 -34.70
N GLY A 140 -24.49 12.84 -33.86
CA GLY A 140 -25.90 12.50 -34.09
C GLY A 140 -26.31 11.23 -33.36
N GLY A 141 -27.13 11.36 -32.32
CA GLY A 141 -27.77 10.22 -31.67
C GLY A 141 -27.93 10.28 -30.16
N ARG A 142 -28.22 11.45 -29.57
CA ARG A 142 -28.81 11.54 -28.22
C ARG A 142 -30.33 11.42 -28.36
N GLN A 143 -30.83 10.23 -28.67
CA GLN A 143 -32.24 9.83 -28.57
C GLN A 143 -32.39 8.40 -29.10
N GLY A 144 -32.86 7.47 -28.27
CA GLY A 144 -33.24 6.14 -28.74
C GLY A 144 -33.20 5.04 -27.68
N GLY A 145 -34.30 4.89 -26.93
CA GLY A 145 -34.83 3.58 -26.54
C GLY A 145 -34.21 2.88 -25.34
N ASN A 146 -34.63 3.27 -24.12
CA ASN A 146 -34.66 2.37 -22.96
C ASN A 146 -36.13 1.97 -22.69
N GLU A 147 -36.76 1.33 -23.67
CA GLU A 147 -38.09 0.75 -23.53
C GLU A 147 -38.10 -0.64 -24.18
N GLY A 148 -38.57 -1.64 -23.42
CA GLY A 148 -39.13 -2.87 -23.98
C GLY A 148 -38.15 -4.02 -24.23
N SER A 149 -37.73 -4.71 -23.16
CA SER A 149 -37.44 -6.15 -23.25
C SER A 149 -38.16 -6.89 -22.14
N SER A 150 -39.49 -6.75 -22.12
CA SER A 150 -40.38 -7.67 -21.42
C SER A 150 -40.47 -8.94 -22.26
N ASN A 151 -39.56 -9.88 -21.98
CA ASN A 151 -39.60 -11.23 -22.52
C ASN A 151 -40.92 -11.91 -22.08
N ALA A 152 -41.90 -11.92 -22.98
CA ALA A 152 -43.18 -12.62 -22.84
C ALA A 152 -42.90 -14.13 -22.78
N GLY A 153 -42.85 -14.67 -21.55
CA GLY A 153 -42.56 -16.08 -21.29
C GLY A 153 -41.93 -16.37 -19.93
N ALA A 154 -41.52 -15.36 -19.17
CA ALA A 154 -40.99 -15.56 -17.82
C ALA A 154 -42.13 -15.68 -16.79
N LYS A 155 -42.30 -16.86 -16.20
CA LYS A 155 -43.13 -17.09 -15.00
C LYS A 155 -42.88 -15.97 -13.97
N PRO A 156 -43.91 -15.51 -13.22
CA PRO A 156 -43.69 -14.51 -12.17
C PRO A 156 -42.57 -15.03 -11.26
N ARG A 157 -41.48 -14.27 -11.14
CA ARG A 157 -40.36 -14.64 -10.28
C ARG A 157 -40.91 -14.80 -8.87
N SER A 158 -40.96 -16.03 -8.36
CA SER A 158 -41.38 -16.30 -6.99
C SER A 158 -40.51 -15.44 -6.07
N ASN A 159 -41.16 -14.65 -5.22
CA ASN A 159 -40.46 -13.75 -4.32
C ASN A 159 -39.46 -14.56 -3.47
N ILE A 160 -38.21 -14.12 -3.36
CA ILE A 160 -37.16 -14.87 -2.64
C ILE A 160 -37.54 -15.13 -1.17
N LEU A 161 -38.42 -14.29 -0.61
CA LEU A 161 -39.01 -14.47 0.72
C LEU A 161 -40.07 -15.60 0.83
N SER A 162 -40.40 -16.30 -0.26
CA SER A 162 -41.31 -17.45 -0.23
C SER A 162 -40.63 -18.77 0.18
N ASP A 163 -39.30 -18.85 0.11
CA ASP A 163 -38.53 -19.98 0.64
C ASP A 163 -38.34 -19.80 2.16
N PRO A 164 -38.70 -20.78 3.02
CA PRO A 164 -38.51 -20.69 4.46
C PRO A 164 -37.06 -20.41 4.87
N ALA A 165 -36.08 -20.93 4.14
CA ALA A 165 -34.67 -20.72 4.44
C ALA A 165 -34.24 -19.26 4.18
N GLU A 166 -34.69 -18.68 3.07
CA GLU A 166 -34.38 -17.30 2.70
C GLU A 166 -35.17 -16.30 3.54
N LYS A 167 -36.42 -16.61 3.91
CA LYS A 167 -37.22 -15.81 4.84
C LYS A 167 -36.54 -15.69 6.21
N ALA A 168 -36.01 -16.79 6.76
CA ALA A 168 -35.29 -16.77 8.02
C ALA A 168 -33.99 -15.95 7.96
N LYS A 169 -33.25 -16.02 6.84
CA LYS A 169 -32.06 -15.18 6.62
C LYS A 169 -32.42 -13.71 6.49
N ALA A 170 -33.49 -13.39 5.77
CA ALA A 170 -34.00 -12.04 5.61
C ALA A 170 -34.47 -11.45 6.94
N GLU A 171 -35.16 -12.23 7.77
CA GLU A 171 -35.61 -11.80 9.11
C GLU A 171 -34.43 -11.57 10.06
N LYS A 172 -33.43 -12.47 10.08
CA LYS A 172 -32.19 -12.24 10.84
C LYS A 172 -31.45 -10.99 10.38
N ARG A 173 -31.44 -10.70 9.08
CA ARG A 173 -30.87 -9.47 8.55
C ARG A 173 -31.70 -8.26 8.99
N ALA A 174 -33.01 -8.30 8.84
CA ALA A 174 -33.91 -7.24 9.26
C ALA A 174 -33.76 -6.93 10.76
N ALA A 175 -33.71 -7.94 11.62
CA ALA A 175 -33.48 -7.79 13.06
C ALA A 175 -32.15 -7.09 13.39
N ARG A 176 -31.09 -7.34 12.60
CA ARG A 176 -29.78 -6.67 12.77
C ARG A 176 -29.81 -5.19 12.39
N PHE A 177 -30.75 -4.78 11.55
CA PHE A 177 -30.90 -3.40 11.08
C PHE A 177 -32.11 -2.68 11.68
N ALA A 178 -32.98 -3.37 12.42
CA ALA A 178 -34.14 -2.78 13.10
C ALA A 178 -33.77 -2.02 14.38
N SER A 179 -32.55 -2.21 14.91
CA SER A 179 -32.06 -1.54 16.12
C SER A 179 -31.06 -0.41 15.84
N SER A 180 -31.09 0.19 14.65
CA SER A 180 -30.31 1.39 14.30
C SER A 180 -31.20 2.60 14.13
#